data_AF-A0A0B1S9C0-F1
#
_entry.id   AF-A0A0B1S9C0-F1
#
_cell.length_a   1.000
_cell.length_b   1.000
_cell.length_c   1.000
_cell.angle_alpha   90.00
_cell.angle_beta   90.00
_cell.angle_gamma   90.00
#
_symmetry.space_group_name_H-M   'P 1'
#
loop_
_entity.id
_entity.type
_entity.pdbx_description
1 polymer ?
#
loop_
_entity_poly.entity_id
_entity_poly.type
_entity_poly.pdbx_seq_one_letter_code
_entity_poly.pdbx_strand_id
1 'polypeptide(L)' 'VDFDENGYLLQIFSKPCEDRPTLFIEIIQRHNHQGFGAGNFKALFESIELEQNERGNLFYEDVATGGRKI' A
#
# COMPACT_ATOMS: atom_id res chain seq x y z
N VAL A 1 1.05 5.78 -10.08
CA VAL A 1 1.70 5.51 -11.39
C VAL A 1 3.12 6.02 -11.28
N ASP A 2 4.10 5.18 -11.59
CA ASP A 2 5.52 5.52 -11.52
C ASP A 2 6.12 5.57 -12.93
N PHE A 3 7.05 6.49 -13.18
CA PHE A 3 7.66 6.73 -14.49
C PHE A 3 9.18 6.83 -14.34
N ASP A 4 9.92 6.15 -15.22
CA ASP A 4 11.34 6.38 -15.42
C ASP A 4 11.58 6.99 -16.82
N GLU A 5 12.83 7.34 -17.15
CA GLU A 5 13.17 7.96 -18.44
C GLU A 5 12.85 7.06 -19.65
N ASN A 6 12.65 5.76 -19.46
CA ASN A 6 12.53 4.77 -20.54
C ASN A 6 11.24 3.94 -20.49
N GLY A 7 10.31 4.22 -19.56
CA GLY A 7 9.27 3.28 -19.18
C GLY A 7 8.33 3.76 -18.08
N TYR A 8 7.35 2.91 -17.76
CA TYR A 8 6.37 3.18 -16.70
C TYR A 8 5.98 1.91 -15.95
N LEU A 9 5.44 2.14 -14.76
CA LEU A 9 4.93 1.13 -13.86
C LEU A 9 3.50 1.49 -13.42
N LEU A 10 2.55 0.61 -13.73
CA LEU A 10 1.19 0.67 -13.20
C LEU A 10 1.05 -0.40 -12.13
N GLN A 11 0.57 0.00 -10.96
CA GLN A 11 0.27 -0.91 -9.85
C GLN A 11 -1.12 -0.61 -9.33
N ILE A 12 -1.85 -1.66 -8.96
CA ILE A 12 -3.10 -1.59 -8.22
C ILE A 12 -3.13 -2.73 -7.21
N PHE A 13 -3.64 -2.43 -6.01
CA PHE A 13 -3.80 -3.41 -4.95
C PHE A 13 -5.28 -3.72 -4.74
N SER A 14 -5.59 -4.99 -4.47
CA SER A 14 -6.91 -5.40 -4.03
C SER A 14 -7.13 -5.02 -2.57
N LYS A 15 -8.40 -4.99 -2.15
CA LYS A 15 -8.76 -5.16 -0.73
C LYS A 15 -8.25 -6.53 -0.22
N PRO A 16 -8.20 -6.75 1.11
CA PRO A 16 -7.93 -8.07 1.65
C PRO A 16 -8.83 -9.14 1.02
N CYS A 17 -8.26 -10.28 0.65
CA CYS A 17 -8.98 -11.38 0.01
C CYS A 17 -9.81 -12.20 1.01
N GLU A 18 -9.52 -12.05 2.30
CA GLU A 18 -10.12 -12.78 3.41
C GLU A 18 -10.61 -11.78 4.46
N ASP A 19 -11.49 -12.23 5.36
CA ASP A 19 -11.97 -11.40 6.48
C ASP A 19 -10.82 -10.89 7.35
N ARG A 20 -9.76 -11.70 7.51
CA ARG A 20 -8.53 -11.29 8.18
C ARG A 20 -7.69 -10.42 7.24
N PRO A 21 -7.26 -9.21 7.67
CA PRO A 21 -6.54 -8.27 6.81
C PRO A 21 -5.06 -8.67 6.67
N THR A 22 -4.80 -9.81 6.03
CA THR A 22 -3.47 -10.40 5.93
C THR A 22 -3.02 -10.61 4.49
N LEU A 23 -3.91 -11.10 3.62
CA LEU A 23 -3.60 -11.41 2.22
C LEU A 23 -4.28 -10.38 1.32
N PHE A 24 -3.51 -9.78 0.42
CA PHE A 24 -3.99 -8.95 -0.67
C PHE A 24 -3.25 -9.34 -1.96
N ILE A 25 -3.79 -8.91 -3.09
CA ILE A 25 -3.20 -9.14 -4.42
C ILE A 25 -2.71 -7.80 -4.98
N GLU A 26 -1.52 -7.82 -5.55
CA GLU A 26 -1.00 -6.75 -6.38
C GLU A 26 -1.10 -7.15 -7.86
N ILE A 27 -1.66 -6.26 -8.68
CA ILE A 27 -1.57 -6.37 -10.14
C ILE A 27 -0.60 -5.29 -10.63
N ILE A 28 0.45 -5.73 -11.31
CA ILE A 28 1.54 -4.89 -11.79
C ILE A 28 1.72 -5.03 -13.30
N GLN A 29 1.74 -3.89 -14.01
CA GLN A 29 2.11 -3.81 -15.41
C GLN A 29 3.41 -3.02 -15.55
N ARG A 30 4.39 -3.64 -16.23
CA ARG A 30 5.71 -3.08 -16.50
C ARG A 30 5.83 -2.76 -17.98
N HIS A 31 6.20 -1.54 -18.29
CA HIS A 31 6.64 -1.18 -19.63
C HIS A 31 8.06 -0.65 -19.54
N ASN A 32 9.03 -1.50 -19.86
CA ASN A 32 10.47 -1.18 -19.84
C ASN A 32 11.02 -0.66 -18.49
N HIS A 33 10.26 -0.85 -17.41
CA HIS A 33 10.61 -0.46 -16.04
C HIS A 33 10.80 -1.71 -15.16
N GLN A 34 12.06 -2.05 -14.85
CA GLN A 34 12.41 -3.22 -14.03
C GLN A 34 12.60 -2.88 -12.54
N GLY A 35 12.56 -1.59 -12.19
CA GLY A 35 12.64 -1.12 -10.81
C GLY A 35 11.38 -1.41 -10.00
N PHE A 36 11.33 -0.85 -8.80
CA PHE A 36 10.22 -1.00 -7.87
C PHE A 36 9.51 0.34 -7.70
N GLY A 37 8.17 0.33 -7.70
CA GLY A 37 7.38 1.55 -7.53
C GLY A 37 7.36 1.99 -6.06
N ALA A 38 8.44 2.59 -5.57
CA ALA A 38 8.59 2.99 -4.17
C ALA A 38 7.49 3.96 -3.71
N GLY A 39 6.99 4.81 -4.61
CA GLY A 39 5.86 5.71 -4.34
C GLY A 39 4.53 4.99 -4.09
N ASN A 40 4.32 3.80 -4.64
CA ASN A 40 3.06 3.06 -4.50
C ASN A 40 2.92 2.35 -3.14
N PHE A 41 4.02 2.21 -2.38
CA PHE A 41 3.98 1.61 -1.05
C PHE A 41 3.28 2.49 -0.03
N LYS A 42 3.49 3.81 -0.07
CA LYS A 42 2.86 4.72 0.88
C LYS A 42 1.34 4.70 0.75
N ALA A 43 0.82 4.79 -0.48
CA ALA A 43 -0.62 4.74 -0.74
C ALA A 43 -1.25 3.39 -0.34
N LEU A 44 -0.52 2.28 -0.49
CA LEU A 44 -0.94 0.98 0.01
C LEU A 44 -1.07 0.97 1.53
N PHE A 45 -0.03 1.43 2.25
CA PHE A 45 -0.05 1.50 3.71
C PHE A 45 -1.18 2.40 4.22
N GLU A 46 -1.34 3.60 3.64
CA GLU A 46 -2.43 4.53 4.00
C GLU A 46 -3.82 3.89 3.81
N SER A 47 -4.02 3.09 2.75
CA SER A 47 -5.29 2.39 2.51
C SER A 47 -5.55 1.24 3.50
N ILE A 48 -4.51 0.51 3.88
CA ILE A 48 -4.60 -0.57 4.89
C ILE A 48 -4.86 0.03 6.28
N GLU A 49 -4.22 1.14 6.60
CA GLU A 49 -4.36 1.83 7.89
C GLU A 49 -5.76 2.44 8.05
N LEU A 50 -6.32 3.00 6.97
CA LEU A 50 -7.71 3.44 6.95
C LEU A 50 -8.67 2.29 7.27
N GLU A 51 -8.46 1.14 6.62
CA GLU A 51 -9.29 -0.06 6.85
C GLU A 51 -9.10 -0.62 8.27
N GLN A 52 -7.89 -0.58 8.82
CA GLN A 52 -7.63 -0.96 10.22
C GLN A 52 -8.29 -0.01 11.22
N ASN A 53 -8.32 1.29 10.91
CA ASN A 53 -9.00 2.29 11.72
C ASN A 53 -10.52 2.04 11.73
N GLU A 54 -11.13 1.75 10.58
CA GLU A 54 -12.54 1.37 10.48
C GLU A 54 -12.88 0.10 11.28
N ARG A 55 -11.95 -0.85 11.35
CA ARG A 55 -12.08 -2.10 12.12
C ARG A 55 -11.74 -1.95 13.61
N GLY A 56 -11.27 -0.76 14.04
CA GLY A 56 -10.91 -0.48 15.43
C GLY A 56 -9.67 -1.23 15.93
N ASN A 57 -8.77 -1.64 15.03
CA ASN A 57 -7.54 -2.36 15.38
C ASN A 57 -6.26 -1.61 14.96
N LEU A 58 -6.36 -0.32 14.65
CA LEU A 58 -5.20 0.55 14.49
C LEU A 58 -4.65 0.91 15.87
N PHE A 59 -3.41 0.52 16.17
CA PHE A 59 -2.82 0.67 17.50
C PHE A 59 -1.88 1.88 17.65
N TYR A 60 -1.90 2.87 16.76
CA TYR A 60 -0.94 3.99 16.77
C TYR A 60 -1.65 5.34 16.81
N GLU A 61 -1.19 6.26 17.69
CA GLU A 61 -1.74 7.63 17.80
C GLU A 61 -1.39 8.51 16.59
N ASP A 62 -0.19 8.34 16.03
CA ASP A 62 0.29 9.05 14.84
C ASP A 62 0.99 8.06 13.90
N VAL A 63 0.33 7.85 12.77
CA VAL A 63 0.69 6.89 11.74
C VAL A 63 1.85 7.39 10.87
N ALA A 64 1.98 8.71 10.71
CA ALA A 64 3.01 9.32 9.88
C ALA A 64 4.38 9.35 10.56
N THR A 65 4.41 9.37 11.90
CA THR A 65 5.65 9.40 12.69
C THR A 65 5.97 8.09 13.41
N GLY A 66 5.11 7.07 13.30
CA GLY A 66 5.28 5.81 14.03
C GLY A 66 5.18 6.01 15.54
N GLY A 67 4.25 6.86 15.97
CA GLY A 67 4.07 7.29 17.35
C GLY A 67 3.71 6.18 18.33
N ARG A 68 3.42 6.55 19.59
CA ARG A 68 3.17 5.63 20.69
C ARG A 68 2.03 4.65 20.36
N LYS A 69 2.25 3.37 20.70
CA LYS A 69 1.22 2.34 20.62
C LYS A 69 0.15 2.60 21.70
N ILE A 70 -1.12 2.72 21.32
CA ILE A 70 -2.27 2.75 22.26
C ILE A 70 -2.49 1.40 22.92
#